data_AF-A0A3C0IS25-F1
#
_entry.id   AF-A0A3C0IS25-F1
#
_cell.length_a   1.000
_cell.length_b   1.000
_cell.length_c   1.000
_cell.angle_alpha   90.00
_cell.angle_beta   90.00
_cell.angle_gamma   90.00
#
_symmetry.space_group_name_H-M   'P 1'
#
loop_
_entity.id
_entity.type
_entity.pdbx_description
1 polymer ?
#
loop_
_entity_poly.entity_id
_entity_poly.type
_entity_poly.pdbx_seq_one_letter_code
_entity_poly.pdbx_strand_id
1 'polypeptide(L)'
;DCIGEQAITKAAALQPGQILLLENLRFYKQEEKGDATFAQQLAQLGTAYVNDAFGTAHRAHASTAVIAQFFPAEKRMFGLLMEGEVNAGEKVLHAAEKPFTAIIGGAKVSDKILIIENL
;
A
#
# COMPACT_ATOMS: atom_id res chain seq x y z
N ASP A 1 -16.63 -9.06 -6.82
CA ASP A 1 -15.71 -8.58 -7.87
C ASP A 1 -15.13 -7.22 -7.50
N CYS A 2 -14.05 -6.75 -8.14
CA CYS A 2 -13.40 -5.47 -7.86
C CYS A 2 -13.45 -4.44 -9.02
N ILE A 3 -13.70 -4.85 -10.26
CA ILE A 3 -13.82 -3.91 -11.41
C ILE A 3 -15.07 -4.13 -12.27
N GLY A 4 -15.84 -5.19 -12.04
CA GLY A 4 -17.09 -5.43 -12.76
C GLY A 4 -18.24 -4.51 -12.35
N GLU A 5 -19.33 -4.59 -13.10
CA GLU A 5 -20.52 -3.74 -12.96
C GLU A 5 -21.10 -3.71 -11.53
N GLN A 6 -21.07 -4.84 -10.84
CA GLN A 6 -21.54 -4.92 -9.45
C GLN A 6 -20.68 -4.07 -8.50
N ALA A 7 -19.36 -4.04 -8.69
CA ALA A 7 -18.46 -3.23 -7.85
C ALA A 7 -18.72 -1.74 -8.09
N ILE A 8 -18.84 -1.33 -9.36
CA ILE A 8 -19.11 0.05 -9.77
C ILE A 8 -20.47 0.52 -9.22
N THR A 9 -21.52 -0.27 -9.42
CA THR A 9 -22.88 0.08 -8.97
C THR A 9 -22.94 0.19 -7.45
N LYS A 10 -22.31 -0.74 -6.71
CA LYS A 10 -22.27 -0.68 -5.24
C LYS A 10 -21.42 0.49 -4.74
N ALA A 11 -20.30 0.79 -5.41
CA ALA A 11 -19.45 1.93 -5.09
C ALA A 11 -20.20 3.26 -5.26
N ALA A 12 -20.96 3.40 -6.36
CA ALA A 12 -21.75 4.60 -6.63
C ALA A 12 -22.94 4.78 -5.66
N ALA A 13 -23.49 3.68 -5.14
CA ALA A 13 -24.65 3.69 -4.24
C ALA A 13 -24.28 3.85 -2.74
N LEU A 14 -22.99 3.83 -2.39
CA LEU A 14 -22.51 3.95 -1.02
C LEU A 14 -22.99 5.26 -0.37
N GLN A 15 -23.59 5.13 0.81
CA GLN A 15 -23.99 6.26 1.65
C GLN A 15 -22.90 6.59 2.68
N PRO A 16 -22.86 7.81 3.23
CA PRO A 16 -21.92 8.17 4.29
C PRO A 16 -21.97 7.17 5.47
N GLY A 17 -20.81 6.67 5.87
CA GLY A 17 -20.67 5.69 6.95
C GLY A 17 -20.81 4.22 6.53
N GLN A 18 -21.15 3.94 5.27
CA GLN A 18 -21.15 2.57 4.75
C GLN A 18 -19.75 2.17 4.26
N ILE A 19 -19.50 0.86 4.25
CA ILE A 19 -18.23 0.27 3.84
C ILE A 19 -18.50 -0.77 2.76
N LEU A 20 -17.75 -0.70 1.67
CA LEU A 20 -17.72 -1.72 0.63
C LEU A 20 -16.35 -2.37 0.61
N LEU A 21 -16.32 -3.68 0.86
CA LEU A 21 -15.14 -4.50 0.62
C LEU A 21 -15.23 -5.09 -0.78
N LEU A 22 -14.23 -4.79 -1.62
CA LEU A 22 -14.09 -5.41 -2.93
C LEU A 22 -13.56 -6.84 -2.80
N GLU A 23 -13.77 -7.62 -3.86
CA GLU A 23 -13.18 -8.95 -3.94
C GLU A 23 -11.65 -8.87 -4.08
N ASN A 24 -10.97 -9.99 -3.82
CA ASN A 24 -9.51 -10.08 -3.90
C ASN A 24 -8.95 -9.55 -5.24
N LEU A 25 -8.18 -8.46 -5.17
CA LEU A 25 -7.59 -7.79 -6.34
C LEU A 25 -6.66 -8.70 -7.14
N ARG A 26 -6.00 -9.67 -6.48
CA ARG A 26 -5.08 -10.61 -7.15
C ARG A 26 -5.79 -11.71 -7.95
N PHE A 27 -7.12 -11.77 -7.95
CA PHE A 27 -7.85 -12.54 -8.96
C PHE A 27 -7.63 -11.99 -10.37
N TYR A 28 -7.23 -10.71 -10.48
CA TYR A 28 -6.74 -10.11 -11.70
C TYR A 28 -5.20 -10.13 -11.72
N LYS A 29 -4.62 -10.83 -12.70
CA LYS A 29 -3.15 -10.90 -12.89
C LYS A 29 -2.53 -9.52 -13.15
N GLN A 30 -3.35 -8.57 -13.56
CA GLN A 30 -3.03 -7.18 -13.79
C GLN A 30 -2.55 -6.46 -12.52
N GLU A 31 -3.04 -6.88 -11.34
CA GLU A 31 -2.68 -6.29 -10.05
C GLU A 31 -1.17 -6.39 -9.80
N GLU A 32 -0.61 -7.60 -9.88
CA GLU A 32 0.82 -7.84 -9.63
C GLU A 32 1.73 -7.26 -10.72
N LYS A 33 1.18 -7.00 -11.91
CA LYS A 33 1.91 -6.39 -13.04
C LYS A 33 1.98 -4.86 -12.97
N GLY A 34 1.25 -4.23 -12.05
CA GLY A 34 1.16 -2.77 -12.03
C GLY A 34 0.45 -2.23 -13.27
N ASP A 35 -0.57 -2.93 -13.77
CA ASP A 35 -1.24 -2.52 -15.00
C ASP A 35 -2.01 -1.19 -14.81
N ALA A 36 -1.70 -0.22 -15.66
CA ALA A 36 -2.29 1.12 -15.58
C ALA A 36 -3.79 1.13 -15.88
N THR A 37 -4.27 0.25 -16.77
CA THR A 37 -5.70 0.19 -17.13
C THR A 37 -6.51 -0.35 -15.95
N PHE A 38 -6.02 -1.41 -15.32
CA PHE A 38 -6.64 -1.96 -14.11
C PHE A 38 -6.64 -0.96 -12.97
N ALA A 39 -5.52 -0.27 -12.74
CA ALA A 39 -5.43 0.80 -11.76
C ALA A 39 -6.40 1.97 -12.05
N GLN A 40 -6.61 2.33 -13.31
CA GLN A 40 -7.57 3.36 -13.71
C GLN A 40 -9.01 2.93 -13.41
N GLN A 41 -9.37 1.66 -13.66
CA GLN A 41 -10.69 1.12 -13.34
C GLN A 41 -10.96 1.16 -11.83
N LEU A 42 -9.97 0.77 -11.01
CA LEU A 42 -10.09 0.88 -9.56
C LEU A 42 -10.23 2.34 -9.10
N ALA A 43 -9.50 3.26 -9.72
CA ALA A 43 -9.57 4.68 -9.38
C ALA A 43 -10.97 5.29 -9.60
N GLN A 44 -11.75 4.77 -10.54
CA GLN A 44 -13.12 5.23 -10.80
C GLN A 44 -14.09 4.95 -9.65
N LEU A 45 -13.75 4.06 -8.73
CA LEU A 45 -14.60 3.67 -7.60
C LEU A 45 -14.57 4.68 -6.44
N GLY A 46 -13.64 5.64 -6.47
CA GLY A 46 -13.43 6.57 -5.38
C GLY A 46 -13.03 7.97 -5.86
N THR A 47 -13.09 8.93 -4.95
CA THR A 47 -12.69 10.33 -5.22
C THR A 47 -11.37 10.71 -4.59
N ALA A 48 -10.88 9.90 -3.65
CA ALA A 48 -9.59 10.00 -3.00
C ALA A 48 -8.97 8.61 -2.84
N TYR A 49 -7.65 8.57 -2.74
CA TYR A 49 -6.88 7.34 -2.54
C TYR A 49 -6.09 7.42 -1.25
N VAL A 50 -6.23 6.39 -0.42
CA VAL A 50 -5.48 6.22 0.83
C VAL A 50 -4.75 4.89 0.76
N ASN A 51 -3.41 4.92 0.79
CA ASN A 51 -2.63 3.70 0.92
C ASN A 51 -2.29 3.47 2.40
N ASP A 52 -2.88 2.44 2.99
CA ASP A 52 -2.62 2.03 4.37
C ASP A 52 -2.03 0.60 4.45
N ALA A 53 -1.37 0.15 3.38
CA ALA A 53 -0.84 -1.21 3.23
C ALA A 53 0.69 -1.21 3.05
N PHE A 54 1.43 -0.90 4.12
CA PHE A 54 2.90 -0.84 4.10
C PHE A 54 3.55 -2.12 3.58
N GLY A 55 3.06 -3.29 3.99
CA GLY A 55 3.61 -4.59 3.59
C GLY A 55 3.61 -4.86 2.09
N THR A 56 2.81 -4.15 1.29
CA THR A 56 2.78 -4.27 -0.18
C THR A 56 3.35 -3.05 -0.89
N ALA A 57 3.72 -1.99 -0.17
CA ALA A 57 4.22 -0.74 -0.73
C ALA A 57 5.60 -0.88 -1.42
N HIS A 58 6.38 -1.91 -1.08
CA HIS A 58 7.66 -2.23 -1.72
C HIS A 58 7.52 -2.78 -3.16
N ARG A 59 6.29 -3.03 -3.64
CA ARG A 59 6.02 -3.52 -4.99
C ARG A 59 5.20 -2.52 -5.77
N ALA A 60 5.55 -2.37 -7.05
CA ALA A 60 4.82 -1.53 -8.00
C ALA A 60 3.53 -2.20 -8.50
N HIS A 61 2.65 -2.63 -7.58
CA HIS A 61 1.37 -3.20 -7.95
C HIS A 61 0.36 -2.10 -8.33
N ALA A 62 -0.71 -2.51 -9.01
CA ALA A 62 -1.70 -1.59 -9.52
C ALA A 62 -2.42 -0.86 -8.39
N SER A 63 -2.89 -1.58 -7.37
CA SER A 63 -3.63 -1.02 -6.23
C SER A 63 -2.78 -0.26 -5.20
N THR A 64 -1.46 -0.38 -5.22
CA THR A 64 -0.57 0.20 -4.21
C THR A 64 0.23 1.39 -4.72
N ALA A 65 0.75 1.29 -5.95
CA ALA A 65 1.66 2.28 -6.53
C ALA A 65 1.01 3.01 -7.71
N VAL A 66 0.49 2.26 -8.68
CA VAL A 66 0.07 2.83 -9.97
C VAL A 66 -1.23 3.61 -9.85
N ILE A 67 -2.18 3.15 -9.04
CA ILE A 67 -3.46 3.82 -8.81
C ILE A 67 -3.31 5.28 -8.38
N ALA A 68 -2.26 5.59 -7.60
CA ALA A 68 -2.00 6.94 -7.08
C ALA A 68 -1.74 7.99 -8.17
N GLN A 69 -1.40 7.58 -9.40
CA GLN A 69 -1.20 8.49 -10.53
C GLN A 69 -2.53 9.03 -11.11
N PHE A 70 -3.65 8.37 -10.82
CA PHE A 70 -4.98 8.75 -11.30
C PHE A 70 -5.73 9.69 -10.34
N PHE A 71 -5.10 10.07 -9.23
CA PHE A 71 -5.64 11.02 -8.26
C PHE A 71 -4.78 12.29 -8.22
N PRO A 72 -5.39 13.48 -8.06
CA PRO A 72 -4.67 14.71 -7.76
C PRO A 72 -3.81 14.57 -6.50
N ALA A 73 -2.74 15.37 -6.41
CA ALA A 73 -1.78 15.29 -5.32
C ALA A 73 -2.42 15.51 -3.94
N GLU A 74 -3.42 16.37 -3.86
CA GLU A 74 -4.18 16.69 -2.65
C GLU A 74 -5.21 15.63 -2.25
N LYS A 75 -5.48 14.65 -3.13
CA LYS A 75 -6.45 13.56 -2.89
C LYS A 75 -5.81 12.18 -2.80
N ARG A 76 -4.48 12.11 -2.76
CA ARG A 76 -3.72 10.89 -2.50
C ARG A 76 -2.95 11.06 -1.21
N MET A 77 -3.11 10.10 -0.30
CA MET A 77 -2.53 10.17 1.03
C MET A 77 -2.11 8.80 1.52
N PHE A 78 -1.25 8.78 2.53
CA PHE A 78 -0.95 7.59 3.30
C PHE A 78 -1.89 7.52 4.50
N GLY A 79 -2.31 6.30 4.85
CA GLY A 79 -3.07 6.08 6.07
C GLY A 79 -2.18 6.11 7.31
N LEU A 80 -2.82 5.96 8.48
CA LEU A 80 -2.15 6.06 9.78
C LEU A 80 -1.20 4.89 10.06
N LEU A 81 -1.51 3.69 9.57
CA LEU A 81 -0.62 2.55 9.70
C LEU A 81 0.64 2.76 8.86
N MET A 82 0.46 3.19 7.61
CA MET A 82 1.58 3.51 6.73
C MET A 82 2.47 4.62 7.31
N GLU A 83 1.88 5.68 7.84
CA GLU A 83 2.61 6.74 8.56
C GLU A 83 3.39 6.18 9.76
N GLY A 84 2.74 5.34 10.57
CA GLY A 84 3.38 4.71 11.73
C GLY A 84 4.59 3.85 11.37
N GLU A 85 4.46 3.01 10.33
CA GLU A 85 5.54 2.15 9.83
C GLU A 85 6.72 2.96 9.27
N VAL A 86 6.45 4.00 8.48
CA VAL A 86 7.49 4.90 7.97
C VAL A 86 8.20 5.62 9.12
N ASN A 87 7.45 6.18 10.06
CA ASN A 87 8.02 6.87 11.22
C ASN A 87 8.85 5.94 12.11
N ALA A 88 8.42 4.68 12.27
CA ALA A 88 9.19 3.67 13.00
C ALA A 88 10.51 3.35 12.28
N GLY A 89 10.46 3.15 10.96
CA GLY A 89 11.63 2.91 10.13
C GLY A 89 12.64 4.07 10.19
N GLU A 90 12.16 5.31 10.03
CA GLU A 90 12.97 6.53 10.12
C GLU A 90 13.67 6.66 11.48
N LYS A 91 12.95 6.38 12.57
CA LYS A 91 13.53 6.40 13.93
C LYS A 91 14.67 5.40 14.07
N VAL A 92 14.50 4.18 13.57
CA VAL A 92 15.52 3.13 13.67
C VAL A 92 16.74 3.45 12.80
N LEU A 93 16.54 3.97 11.59
CA LEU A 93 17.62 4.21 10.63
C LEU A 93 18.39 5.52 10.88
N HIS A 94 17.74 6.55 11.41
CA HIS A 94 18.31 7.90 11.44
C HIS A 94 18.31 8.57 12.82
N ALA A 95 17.47 8.13 13.75
CA ALA A 95 17.29 8.79 15.05
C ALA A 95 17.32 7.81 16.24
N ALA A 96 18.05 6.70 16.11
CA ALA A 96 18.11 5.69 17.16
C ALA A 96 18.80 6.26 18.42
N GLU A 97 18.07 6.26 19.54
CA GLU A 97 18.62 6.68 20.83
C GLU A 97 19.64 5.67 21.34
N LYS A 98 20.77 6.18 21.86
CA LYS A 98 21.84 5.33 22.39
C LYS A 98 21.63 5.07 23.89
N PRO A 99 21.93 3.85 24.39
CA PRO A 99 22.47 2.71 23.65
C PRO A 99 21.42 2.03 22.76
N PHE A 100 21.74 1.85 21.47
CA PHE A 100 20.90 1.16 20.49
C PHE A 100 21.41 -0.29 20.33
N THR A 101 20.50 -1.25 20.42
CA THR A 101 20.82 -2.68 20.28
C THR A 101 19.86 -3.31 19.28
N ALA A 102 20.40 -3.83 18.17
CA ALA A 102 19.64 -4.58 17.18
C ALA A 102 19.72 -6.09 17.46
N ILE A 103 18.58 -6.77 17.53
CA ILE A 103 18.50 -8.23 17.66
C ILE A 103 18.14 -8.81 16.29
N ILE A 104 19.08 -9.50 15.67
CA ILE A 104 18.94 -10.05 14.31
C ILE A 104 19.06 -11.57 14.37
N GLY A 105 18.05 -12.26 13.86
CA GLY A 105 18.01 -13.73 13.78
C GLY A 105 17.54 -14.23 12.42
N GLY A 106 17.34 -15.56 12.31
CA GLY A 106 16.93 -16.25 11.10
C GLY A 106 17.98 -17.22 10.55
N ALA A 107 17.56 -18.16 9.71
CA ALA A 107 18.42 -19.26 9.26
C ALA A 107 19.46 -18.87 8.19
N LYS A 108 19.21 -17.79 7.44
CA LYS A 108 20.06 -17.34 6.33
C LYS A 108 20.62 -15.95 6.60
N VAL A 109 21.95 -15.88 6.71
CA VAL A 109 22.68 -14.62 6.90
C VAL A 109 22.54 -13.71 5.68
N SER A 110 22.50 -14.28 4.47
CA SER A 110 22.36 -13.55 3.20
C SER A 110 21.19 -12.56 3.19
N ASP A 111 20.09 -12.95 3.80
CA ASP A 111 18.83 -12.18 3.80
C ASP A 111 18.86 -11.00 4.79
N LYS A 112 19.97 -10.80 5.50
CA LYS A 112 20.13 -9.81 6.58
C LYS A 112 21.34 -8.89 6.38
N ILE A 113 22.23 -9.19 5.42
CA ILE A 113 23.46 -8.42 5.17
C ILE A 113 23.15 -6.94 4.98
N LEU A 114 22.20 -6.61 4.08
CA LEU A 114 21.83 -5.22 3.81
C LEU A 114 21.27 -4.50 5.05
N ILE A 115 20.59 -5.21 5.95
CA ILE A 115 20.05 -4.60 7.17
C ILE A 115 21.21 -4.30 8.14
N ILE A 116 22.16 -5.22 8.28
CA ILE A 116 23.34 -5.03 9.14
C ILE A 116 24.23 -3.88 8.65
N GLU A 117 24.37 -3.72 7.33
CA GLU A 117 25.17 -2.64 6.74
C GLU A 117 24.55 -1.24 6.89
N ASN A 118 23.23 -1.16 7.05
CA ASN A 118 22.48 0.11 7.13
C ASN A 118 22.04 0.51 8.55
N LEU A 119 22.26 -0.35 9.55
CA LEU A 119 22.01 -0.07 10.98
C LEU A 119 23.28 0.44 11.68
#